data_AF-A0A2D5EPM0-F1
#
_entry.id   AF-A0A2D5EPM0-F1
#
_cell.length_a   1.000
_cell.length_b   1.000
_cell.length_c   1.000
_cell.angle_alpha   90.00
_cell.angle_beta   90.00
_cell.angle_gamma   90.00
#
_symmetry.space_group_name_H-M   'P 1'
#
loop_
_entity.id
_entity.type
_entity.pdbx_description
1 polymer ?
#
loop_
_entity_poly.entity_id
_entity_poly.type
_entity_poly.pdbx_seq_one_letter_code
_entity_poly.pdbx_strand_id
1 'polypeptide(L)' 'MAEASATKDVEASAEAAWAVVGDFTTLHRWAVGMASLELTKGDGEALGSVRAVTMENGGGKVVEE' A
#
# COMPACT_ATOMS: atom_id res chain seq x y z
N MET A 1 -14.18 14.24 12.65
CA MET A 1 -13.23 13.64 11.69
C MET A 1 -13.79 13.86 10.30
N ALA A 2 -12.96 14.28 9.34
CA ALA A 2 -13.39 14.40 7.95
C ALA A 2 -13.04 13.10 7.23
N GLU A 3 -13.99 12.54 6.49
CA GLU A 3 -13.78 11.37 5.64
C GLU A 3 -13.74 11.83 4.18
N ALA A 4 -12.82 11.25 3.41
CA ALA A 4 -12.73 11.46 1.97
C ALA A 4 -12.71 10.09 1.28
N SER A 5 -13.41 9.97 0.15
CA SER A 5 -13.43 8.76 -0.66
C SER A 5 -13.12 9.08 -2.12
N ALA A 6 -12.48 8.12 -2.80
CA ALA A 6 -12.19 8.17 -4.23
C ALA A 6 -12.48 6.81 -4.86
N THR A 7 -12.88 6.79 -6.12
CA THR A 7 -13.20 5.55 -6.86
C THR A 7 -12.62 5.66 -8.26
N LYS A 8 -12.12 4.54 -8.79
CA LYS A 8 -11.58 4.43 -10.13
C LYS A 8 -11.96 3.08 -10.71
N ASP A 9 -12.54 3.09 -11.91
CA ASP A 9 -12.81 1.86 -12.65
C ASP A 9 -11.52 1.31 -13.25
N VAL A 10 -11.37 -0.01 -13.20
CA VAL A 10 -10.22 -0.74 -13.73
C VAL A 10 -10.74 -1.88 -14.58
N GLU A 11 -10.22 -2.02 -15.80
CA GLU A 11 -10.54 -3.12 -16.71
C GLU A 11 -9.83 -4.42 -16.28
N ALA A 12 -10.26 -4.99 -15.16
CA ALA A 12 -9.75 -6.25 -14.61
C ALA A 12 -10.86 -6.97 -13.82
N SER A 13 -10.72 -8.28 -13.62
CA SER A 13 -11.59 -8.98 -12.67
C SER A 13 -11.27 -8.55 -11.24
N ALA A 14 -12.23 -8.76 -10.33
CA ALA A 14 -12.02 -8.47 -8.91
C ALA A 14 -10.83 -9.27 -8.33
N GLU A 15 -10.66 -10.52 -8.73
CA GLU A 15 -9.55 -11.37 -8.30
C GLU A 15 -8.20 -10.85 -8.79
N ALA A 16 -8.13 -10.40 -10.04
CA ALA A 16 -6.90 -9.85 -10.61
C ALA A 16 -6.52 -8.51 -9.96
N ALA A 17 -7.51 -7.64 -9.71
CA ALA A 17 -7.31 -6.41 -8.98
C ALA A 17 -6.87 -6.67 -7.53
N TRP A 18 -7.52 -7.63 -6.85
CA TRP A 18 -7.21 -7.97 -5.47
C TRP A 18 -5.84 -8.62 -5.30
N ALA A 19 -5.37 -9.41 -6.27
CA ALA A 19 -4.03 -9.98 -6.26
C ALA A 19 -2.92 -8.90 -6.22
N VAL A 20 -3.21 -7.68 -6.70
CA VAL A 20 -2.28 -6.54 -6.67
C VAL A 20 -2.53 -5.63 -5.47
N VAL A 21 -3.80 -5.31 -5.19
CA VAL A 21 -4.19 -4.39 -4.10
C VAL A 21 -3.98 -5.02 -2.72
N GLY A 22 -4.25 -6.33 -2.61
CA GLY A 22 -4.11 -7.09 -1.36
C GLY A 22 -2.65 -7.41 -1.00
N ASP A 23 -1.69 -7.21 -1.92
CA ASP A 23 -0.27 -7.40 -1.62
C ASP A 23 0.25 -6.23 -0.79
N PHE A 24 0.30 -6.45 0.52
CA PHE A 24 0.75 -5.47 1.51
C PHE A 24 2.23 -5.07 1.32
N THR A 25 3.05 -5.90 0.69
CA THR A 25 4.50 -5.77 0.68
C THR A 25 5.04 -5.12 -0.60
N THR A 26 4.26 -5.09 -1.68
CA THR A 26 4.73 -4.59 -2.98
C THR A 26 4.01 -3.35 -3.51
N LEU A 27 3.27 -2.64 -2.64
CA LEU A 27 2.51 -1.43 -2.98
C LEU A 27 3.34 -0.37 -3.75
N HIS A 28 4.62 -0.21 -3.40
CA HIS A 28 5.55 0.72 -4.05
C HIS A 28 5.74 0.49 -5.56
N ARG A 29 5.36 -0.68 -6.09
CA ARG A 29 5.49 -1.00 -7.51
C ARG A 29 4.45 -0.31 -8.38
N TRP A 30 3.31 0.09 -7.80
CA TRP A 30 2.18 0.60 -8.58
C TRP A 30 1.53 1.85 -7.96
N ALA A 31 1.66 2.05 -6.65
CA ALA A 31 1.14 3.24 -5.98
C ALA A 31 2.00 4.47 -6.32
N VAL A 32 1.36 5.49 -6.88
CA VAL A 32 2.03 6.73 -7.29
C VAL A 32 2.57 7.47 -6.07
N GLY A 33 3.82 7.95 -6.16
CA GLY A 33 4.46 8.77 -5.13
C GLY A 33 5.16 7.98 -4.03
N MET A 34 5.21 6.65 -4.12
CA MET A 34 5.92 5.76 -3.20
C MET A 34 7.27 5.32 -3.79
N ALA A 35 8.37 5.64 -3.11
CA ALA A 35 9.73 5.31 -3.54
C ALA A 35 10.15 3.90 -3.10
N SER A 36 9.83 3.52 -1.86
CA SER A 36 10.17 2.22 -1.32
C SER A 36 9.22 1.80 -0.18
N LEU A 37 9.24 0.51 0.12
CA LEU A 37 8.46 -0.11 1.19
C LEU A 37 9.32 -1.16 1.88
N GLU A 38 9.28 -1.19 3.20
CA GLU A 38 9.97 -2.14 4.05
C GLU A 38 8.97 -2.74 5.05
N LEU A 39 8.85 -4.07 5.11
CA LEU A 39 8.08 -4.72 6.17
C LEU A 39 8.89 -4.65 7.47
N THR A 40 8.35 -4.02 8.51
CA THR A 40 9.04 -3.82 9.79
C THR A 40 8.57 -4.78 10.89
N LYS A 41 7.39 -5.38 10.73
CA LYS A 41 6.83 -6.37 11.64
C LYS A 41 5.85 -7.31 10.93
N GLY A 42 5.80 -8.56 11.35
CA GLY A 42 4.86 -9.56 10.83
C GLY A 42 5.35 -10.22 9.54
N ASP A 43 4.42 -10.84 8.82
CA ASP A 43 4.67 -11.55 7.57
C ASP A 43 4.04 -10.84 6.34
N GLY A 44 3.26 -9.78 6.57
CA GLY A 44 2.57 -9.04 5.51
C GLY A 44 1.24 -9.63 5.07
N GLU A 45 0.83 -10.77 5.64
CA GLU A 45 -0.46 -11.41 5.38
C GLU A 45 -1.37 -11.40 6.62
N ALA A 46 -0.76 -11.53 7.81
CA ALA A 46 -1.46 -11.51 9.08
C ALA A 46 -1.81 -10.08 9.51
N LEU A 47 -2.98 -9.95 10.14
CA LEU A 47 -3.40 -8.72 10.83
C LEU A 47 -2.35 -8.29 11.86
N GLY A 48 -2.03 -6.99 11.88
CA GLY A 48 -1.01 -6.41 12.75
C GLY A 48 0.42 -6.50 12.22
N SER A 49 0.59 -6.89 10.95
CA SER A 49 1.82 -6.66 10.19
C SER A 49 2.00 -5.15 9.97
N VAL A 50 3.23 -4.67 10.10
CA VAL A 50 3.56 -3.24 10.00
C VAL A 50 4.55 -3.06 8.88
N ARG A 51 4.32 -2.04 8.04
CA ARG A 51 5.25 -1.63 6.99
C ARG A 51 5.67 -0.19 7.17
N ALA A 52 6.83 0.13 6.65
CA ALA A 52 7.29 1.49 6.52
C ALA A 52 7.45 1.86 5.05
N VAL A 53 6.91 3.02 4.71
CA VAL A 53 6.77 3.54 3.35
C VAL A 53 7.64 4.78 3.22
N THR A 54 8.45 4.86 2.18
CA THR A 54 9.21 6.06 1.83
C THR A 54 8.56 6.73 0.62
N MET A 55 8.23 8.01 0.72
CA MET A 55 7.63 8.77 -0.38
C MET A 55 8.69 9.39 -1.30
N GLU A 56 8.42 9.49 -2.60
CA GLU A 56 9.36 10.02 -3.60
C GLU A 56 9.65 11.52 -3.43
N ASN A 57 8.73 12.27 -2.81
CA ASN A 57 8.77 13.73 -2.72
C ASN A 57 9.44 14.27 -1.43
N GLY A 58 10.22 13.46 -0.72
CA GLY A 58 10.88 13.87 0.51
C GLY A 58 9.95 13.96 1.73
N GLY A 59 8.72 13.42 1.64
CA GLY A 59 7.73 13.39 2.73
C GLY A 59 8.09 12.52 3.95
N GLY A 60 9.23 11.84 3.94
CA GLY A 60 9.72 11.02 5.05
C GLY A 60 9.23 9.57 5.03
N LYS A 61 9.59 8.81 6.07
CA LYS A 61 9.20 7.41 6.30
C LYS A 61 7.90 7.39 7.10
N VAL A 62 6.82 6.87 6.50
CA VAL A 62 5.51 6.66 7.17
C VAL A 62 5.45 5.21 7.63
N VAL A 63 5.06 4.97 8.88
CA VAL A 63 4.83 3.62 9.41
C VAL A 63 3.33 3.36 9.40
N GLU A 64 2.91 2.29 8.72
CA GLU A 64 1.52 1.87 8.58
C GLU A 64 1.33 0.51 9.27
N GLU A 65 0.29 0.42 10.11
CA GLU A 65 -0.10 -0.75 10.92
C GLU A 65 -1.39 -1.40 10.43
#